data_AF-A0A2N4TZN9-F1
#
_entry.id   AF-A0A2N4TZN9-F1
#
_cell.length_a   1.000
_cell.length_b   1.000
_cell.length_c   1.000
_cell.angle_alpha   90.00
_cell.angle_beta   90.00
_cell.angle_gamma   90.00
#
_symmetry.space_group_name_H-M   'P 1'
#
loop_
_entity.id
_entity.type
_entity.pdbx_description
1 polymer ?
#
loop_
_entity_poly.entity_id
_entity_poly.type
_entity_poly.pdbx_seq_one_letter_code
_entity_poly.pdbx_strand_id
1 'polypeptide(L)'
;MKRTSYSWLGTLCLAIAMPTMAQQNEGAPAKSLTSVVMPAAAPLTEERLKQLQLPKGFDISVIASGLKNARLIAVSENGDIYISRREEGDVLLLRDPLGKDKNTPLPVAHRPQMHGLATHDGKLYMATVKELYVAEIKEDGTLGELELLVDDLPDGGQHPNRSMVFGPDGMIYLSIGSSCNACNETNPEHAAMLRVSPDGKQRTIFASGLRNTIGFAFHPGTGQFWGMDQGLDHLGNDQQPEELNLLERGERYGWPYAWGKDGINPMGEVPGEIARAQWQAMSTPMVLGYTAHASAMQMVFYTGDQFPATYRGDAFVTMRGSWNRAQPSGYEVVRLRFEDGKPVAFEPFVTGFLSEDGKTQTARPIGLAMMPDDDQGTLFRIAYTGERDTAGKAGSVMPDEPPKQPILEQINRGSGVPLLKDRDGYQTGKSVHLQSSSFSLEGDIPGKHSDYREGLSVQLEWPAVEGAKSYVLIVEDPDAKPMTPFVHWVAYNIPANTTRLPEGLQKTERLTEPEGMLQGQNTRGSIGYFGPRPPVGDRAHRYYFQLLALDTTLDLLPGATRDEVLSAAKGHVVGYGNLMGRYQQAQPPRK
;
A
#
# COMPACT_ATOMS: atom_id res chain seq x y z
N MET A 1 -49.72 -47.82 47.82
CA MET A 1 -49.14 -48.80 46.86
C MET A 1 -48.27 -48.04 45.86
N LYS A 2 -47.14 -48.65 45.46
CA LYS A 2 -46.16 -48.28 44.41
C LYS A 2 -46.30 -46.89 43.74
N ARG A 3 -45.35 -45.99 44.01
CA ARG A 3 -44.95 -44.94 43.06
C ARG A 3 -44.00 -45.57 42.04
N THR A 4 -44.32 -45.50 40.76
CA THR A 4 -43.46 -45.95 39.66
C THR A 4 -42.68 -44.76 39.10
N SER A 5 -41.36 -44.82 39.20
CA SER A 5 -40.45 -43.85 38.59
C SER A 5 -40.28 -44.17 37.10
N TYR A 6 -40.67 -43.26 36.21
CA TYR A 6 -40.34 -43.39 34.77
C TYR A 6 -38.96 -42.79 34.50
N SER A 7 -37.98 -43.66 34.28
CA SER A 7 -36.68 -43.29 33.72
C SER A 7 -36.82 -43.08 32.22
N TRP A 8 -36.80 -41.83 31.77
CA TRP A 8 -36.61 -41.52 30.35
C TRP A 8 -35.12 -41.55 30.03
N LEU A 9 -34.65 -42.62 29.40
CA LEU A 9 -33.36 -42.61 28.72
C LEU A 9 -33.47 -41.70 27.49
N GLY A 10 -33.05 -40.44 27.66
CA GLY A 10 -32.77 -39.56 26.53
C GLY A 10 -31.52 -40.04 25.82
N THR A 11 -31.66 -40.65 24.65
CA THR A 11 -30.54 -40.96 23.76
C THR A 11 -29.95 -39.65 23.25
N LEU A 12 -28.90 -39.18 23.93
CA LEU A 12 -28.16 -37.99 23.53
C LEU A 12 -27.32 -38.31 22.30
N CYS A 13 -27.89 -38.12 21.10
CA CYS A 13 -27.14 -38.14 19.86
C CYS A 13 -26.15 -36.97 19.86
N LEU A 14 -24.93 -37.22 20.33
CA LEU A 14 -23.81 -36.31 20.21
C LEU A 14 -23.46 -36.18 18.72
N ALA A 15 -24.06 -35.19 18.04
CA ALA A 15 -23.56 -34.72 16.77
C ALA A 15 -22.20 -34.07 17.02
N ILE A 16 -21.13 -34.85 16.84
CA ILE A 16 -19.76 -34.31 16.81
C ILE A 16 -19.67 -33.44 15.57
N ALA A 17 -19.93 -32.14 15.74
CA ALA A 17 -19.58 -31.14 14.76
C ALA A 17 -18.05 -31.12 14.66
N MET A 18 -17.50 -31.91 13.75
CA MET A 18 -16.10 -31.77 13.36
C MET A 18 -15.94 -30.35 12.81
N PRO A 19 -15.02 -29.54 13.36
CA PRO A 19 -14.72 -28.26 12.74
C PRO A 19 -14.13 -28.56 11.37
N THR A 20 -14.91 -28.30 10.32
CA THR A 20 -14.36 -28.17 8.97
C THR A 20 -13.44 -26.95 8.99
N MET A 21 -12.16 -27.18 9.28
CA MET A 21 -11.15 -26.24 8.86
C MET A 21 -11.28 -26.12 7.35
N ALA A 22 -11.75 -24.96 6.90
CA ALA A 22 -11.64 -24.55 5.51
C ALA A 22 -10.15 -24.29 5.24
N GLN A 23 -9.40 -25.39 5.13
CA GLN A 23 -8.02 -25.37 4.70
C GLN A 23 -8.06 -24.87 3.26
N GLN A 24 -7.49 -23.67 3.01
CA GLN A 24 -7.23 -23.27 1.63
C GLN A 24 -6.46 -24.40 0.96
N ASN A 25 -6.84 -24.73 -0.28
CA ASN A 25 -6.05 -25.65 -1.10
C ASN A 25 -4.67 -25.00 -1.31
N GLU A 26 -3.71 -25.37 -0.46
CA GLU A 26 -2.30 -25.26 -0.78
C GLU A 26 -2.05 -26.17 -1.98
N GLY A 27 -2.21 -25.60 -3.17
CA GLY A 27 -2.03 -26.30 -4.45
C GLY A 27 -0.70 -27.04 -4.44
N ALA A 28 -0.71 -28.26 -4.97
CA ALA A 28 0.36 -29.25 -4.80
C ALA A 28 1.75 -28.60 -4.90
N PRO A 29 2.64 -28.80 -3.90
CA PRO A 29 3.88 -28.05 -3.83
C PRO A 29 4.73 -28.31 -5.06
N ALA A 30 4.88 -27.29 -5.90
CA ALA A 30 5.91 -27.26 -6.91
C ALA A 30 7.25 -27.50 -6.20
N LYS A 31 8.07 -28.42 -6.73
CA LYS A 31 9.41 -28.66 -6.20
C LYS A 31 10.31 -27.46 -6.51
N SER A 32 10.17 -26.37 -5.78
CA SER A 32 11.13 -25.28 -5.81
C SER A 32 12.36 -25.66 -5.01
N LEU A 33 13.52 -25.32 -5.55
CA LEU A 33 14.79 -25.36 -4.83
C LEU A 33 14.82 -24.16 -3.88
N THR A 34 14.20 -24.31 -2.71
CA THR A 34 14.34 -23.35 -1.62
C THR A 34 15.73 -23.47 -1.00
N SER A 35 16.32 -22.35 -0.62
CA SER A 35 17.67 -22.33 -0.05
C SER A 35 17.74 -21.25 1.00
N VAL A 36 17.79 -21.66 2.27
CA VAL A 36 17.91 -20.73 3.40
C VAL A 36 19.38 -20.56 3.73
N VAL A 37 19.97 -19.43 3.33
CA VAL A 37 21.36 -19.08 3.60
C VAL A 37 21.39 -17.68 4.20
N MET A 38 21.88 -17.59 5.44
CA MET A 38 22.17 -16.32 6.10
C MET A 38 23.67 -16.23 6.38
N PRO A 39 24.40 -15.34 5.70
CA PRO A 39 25.79 -15.01 6.03
C PRO A 39 25.95 -14.67 7.50
N ALA A 40 26.98 -15.25 8.13
CA ALA A 40 27.27 -15.01 9.54
C ALA A 40 27.67 -13.56 9.77
N ALA A 41 27.13 -12.94 10.82
CA ALA A 41 27.52 -11.58 11.20
C ALA A 41 28.99 -11.54 11.64
N ALA A 42 29.74 -10.60 11.09
CA ALA A 42 31.14 -10.39 11.38
C ALA A 42 31.36 -8.92 11.79
N PRO A 43 32.26 -8.62 12.76
CA PRO A 43 32.45 -7.26 13.23
C PRO A 43 33.00 -6.35 12.12
N LEU A 44 32.46 -5.14 12.04
CA LEU A 44 33.01 -4.05 11.23
C LEU A 44 34.27 -3.51 11.93
N THR A 45 35.44 -3.87 11.40
CA THR A 45 36.74 -3.31 11.80
C THR A 45 37.14 -2.18 10.85
N GLU A 46 38.10 -1.34 11.23
CA GLU A 46 38.64 -0.33 10.30
C GLU A 46 39.20 -0.93 9.00
N GLU A 47 39.82 -2.11 9.09
CA GLU A 47 40.33 -2.84 7.94
C GLU A 47 39.20 -3.23 6.98
N ARG A 48 38.08 -3.73 7.52
CA ARG A 48 36.89 -4.08 6.74
C ARG A 48 36.15 -2.87 6.20
N LEU A 49 36.16 -1.74 6.93
CA LEU A 49 35.64 -0.47 6.43
C LEU A 49 36.44 0.00 5.19
N LYS A 50 37.76 -0.14 5.23
CA LYS A 50 38.68 0.18 4.11
C LYS A 50 38.61 -0.83 2.95
N GLN A 51 37.95 -1.98 3.13
CA GLN A 51 37.69 -2.98 2.09
C GLN A 51 36.36 -2.76 1.35
N LEU A 52 35.50 -1.86 1.84
CA LEU A 52 34.28 -1.47 1.12
C LEU A 52 34.65 -0.78 -0.20
N GLN A 53 33.89 -1.07 -1.24
CA GLN A 53 34.13 -0.53 -2.58
C GLN A 53 33.12 0.58 -2.86
N LEU A 54 33.64 1.74 -3.28
CA LEU A 54 32.88 2.93 -3.63
C LEU A 54 33.38 3.50 -4.96
N PRO A 55 32.55 4.26 -5.72
CA PRO A 55 33.00 5.00 -6.88
C PRO A 55 34.13 5.99 -6.54
N LYS A 56 35.00 6.27 -7.53
CA LYS A 56 36.13 7.17 -7.37
C LYS A 56 35.69 8.55 -6.84
N GLY A 57 36.32 8.99 -5.75
CA GLY A 57 36.06 10.29 -5.13
C GLY A 57 35.01 10.26 -4.03
N PHE A 58 34.45 9.10 -3.70
CA PHE A 58 33.65 8.90 -2.49
C PHE A 58 34.50 8.29 -1.37
N ASP A 59 34.21 8.68 -0.14
CA ASP A 59 34.75 8.08 1.09
C ASP A 59 33.60 7.66 2.02
N ILE A 60 33.87 6.72 2.92
CA ILE A 60 32.88 6.18 3.86
C ILE A 60 33.41 6.18 5.30
N SER A 61 32.66 6.81 6.21
CA SER A 61 33.02 6.90 7.62
C SER A 61 31.93 6.34 8.53
N VAL A 62 32.36 5.77 9.66
CA VAL A 62 31.47 5.33 10.74
C VAL A 62 31.32 6.46 11.73
N ILE A 63 30.09 6.92 11.92
CA ILE A 63 29.83 8.16 12.64
C ILE A 63 29.07 7.91 13.97
N ALA A 64 29.01 6.66 14.45
CA ALA A 64 28.60 6.17 15.76
C ALA A 64 28.59 4.64 15.68
N SER A 65 28.32 3.93 16.77
CA SER A 65 28.12 2.47 16.73
C SER A 65 27.26 1.98 17.90
N GLY A 66 26.99 0.68 17.97
CA GLY A 66 26.27 0.08 19.09
C GLY A 66 24.75 0.36 19.11
N LEU A 67 24.18 0.88 18.01
CA LEU A 67 22.75 1.23 17.91
C LEU A 67 21.78 0.04 17.97
N LYS A 68 22.28 -1.20 17.94
CA LYS A 68 21.48 -2.45 17.93
C LYS A 68 20.54 -2.53 16.73
N ASN A 69 19.23 -2.77 16.92
CA ASN A 69 18.26 -3.05 15.86
C ASN A 69 17.78 -1.79 15.10
N ALA A 70 18.71 -0.90 14.74
CA ALA A 70 18.43 0.31 13.96
C ALA A 70 17.74 -0.05 12.63
N ARG A 71 16.68 0.70 12.28
CA ARG A 71 15.85 0.50 11.09
C ARG A 71 15.88 1.72 10.18
N LEU A 72 14.82 2.52 10.17
CA LEU A 72 14.69 3.67 9.30
C LEU A 72 15.34 4.88 9.94
N ILE A 73 15.72 5.81 9.07
CA ILE A 73 16.31 7.09 9.45
C ILE A 73 15.44 8.20 8.86
N ALA A 74 15.15 9.21 9.67
CA ALA A 74 14.56 10.48 9.24
C ALA A 74 15.45 11.63 9.76
N VAL A 75 15.48 12.75 9.04
CA VAL A 75 16.32 13.91 9.35
C VAL A 75 15.42 15.14 9.42
N SER A 76 15.58 15.98 10.44
CA SER A 76 14.85 17.26 10.52
C SER A 76 15.49 18.35 9.68
N GLU A 77 14.78 19.46 9.48
CA GLU A 77 15.30 20.65 8.80
C GLU A 77 16.58 21.21 9.46
N ASN A 78 16.76 20.98 10.76
CA ASN A 78 17.94 21.40 11.54
C ASN A 78 19.09 20.37 11.50
N GLY A 79 18.98 19.30 10.72
CA GLY A 79 20.00 18.24 10.63
C GLY A 79 19.98 17.22 11.77
N ASP A 80 19.08 17.32 12.75
CA ASP A 80 18.93 16.31 13.80
C ASP A 80 18.39 14.99 13.22
N ILE A 81 18.97 13.86 13.67
CA ILE A 81 18.74 12.54 13.07
C ILE A 81 17.92 11.66 14.01
N TYR A 82 16.84 11.10 13.50
CA TYR A 82 15.96 10.16 14.21
C TYR A 82 16.13 8.74 13.66
N ILE A 83 16.34 7.77 14.54
CA ILE A 83 16.62 6.37 14.19
C ILE A 83 15.65 5.46 14.93
N SER A 84 14.81 4.71 14.22
CA SER A 84 13.87 3.77 14.84
C SER A 84 14.55 2.45 15.19
N ARG A 85 14.18 1.86 16.33
CA ARG A 85 14.67 0.56 16.80
C ARG A 85 13.50 -0.36 17.15
N ARG A 86 13.22 -1.33 16.28
CA ARG A 86 11.97 -2.11 16.33
C ARG A 86 11.93 -3.13 17.47
N GLU A 87 13.08 -3.73 17.79
CA GLU A 87 13.20 -4.73 18.87
C GLU A 87 13.33 -4.06 20.25
N GLU A 88 14.02 -2.92 20.33
CA GLU A 88 14.07 -2.09 21.54
C GLU A 88 12.75 -1.33 21.81
N GLY A 89 11.97 -1.05 20.76
CA GLY A 89 10.69 -0.34 20.86
C GLY A 89 10.83 1.16 21.10
N ASP A 90 11.78 1.81 20.45
CA ASP A 90 12.05 3.24 20.63
C ASP A 90 12.56 3.97 19.39
N VAL A 91 12.66 5.30 19.52
CA VAL A 91 13.34 6.21 18.58
C VAL A 91 14.50 6.87 19.30
N LEU A 92 15.68 6.81 18.70
CA LEU A 92 16.85 7.57 19.12
C LEU A 92 16.92 8.89 18.35
N LEU A 93 17.24 9.97 19.05
CA LEU A 93 17.72 11.25 18.53
C LEU A 93 19.25 11.26 18.54
N LEU A 94 19.85 11.84 17.51
CA LEU A 94 21.28 12.12 17.44
C LEU A 94 21.49 13.54 16.91
N ARG A 95 22.20 14.36 17.70
CA ARG A 95 22.35 15.82 17.56
C ARG A 95 23.78 16.28 17.32
N ASP A 96 23.91 17.46 16.73
CA ASP A 96 25.16 18.05 16.23
C ASP A 96 26.08 16.98 15.65
N PRO A 97 25.67 16.34 14.55
CA PRO A 97 26.26 15.06 14.28
C PRO A 97 27.67 15.22 13.63
N LEU A 98 28.05 16.28 12.86
CA LEU A 98 29.47 16.53 12.40
C LEU A 98 30.29 17.03 13.62
N GLY A 99 29.61 17.39 14.72
CA GLY A 99 30.16 17.99 15.92
C GLY A 99 31.40 17.31 16.46
N LYS A 100 32.32 18.14 16.98
CA LYS A 100 33.50 17.66 17.70
C LYS A 100 33.11 16.91 18.99
N ASP A 101 32.07 17.40 19.64
CA ASP A 101 31.50 16.82 20.87
C ASP A 101 30.34 15.88 20.51
N LYS A 102 30.69 14.77 19.87
CA LYS A 102 29.79 13.72 19.37
C LYS A 102 28.79 13.28 20.44
N ASN A 103 27.54 13.70 20.31
CA ASN A 103 26.51 13.40 21.30
C ASN A 103 26.16 11.91 21.33
N THR A 104 25.86 11.39 22.53
CA THR A 104 25.36 10.02 22.69
C THR A 104 23.91 9.95 22.20
N PRO A 105 23.53 8.94 21.40
CA PRO A 105 22.14 8.78 20.93
C PRO A 105 21.15 8.73 22.10
N LEU A 106 20.15 9.60 22.09
CA LEU A 106 19.18 9.79 23.18
C LEU A 106 17.83 9.18 22.81
N PRO A 107 17.26 8.24 23.60
CA PRO A 107 15.88 7.81 23.40
C PRO A 107 14.89 8.97 23.61
N VAL A 108 14.07 9.27 22.60
CA VAL A 108 13.11 10.39 22.62
C VAL A 108 11.64 9.97 22.46
N ALA A 109 11.38 8.74 22.03
CA ALA A 109 10.05 8.14 22.01
C ALA A 109 10.12 6.64 22.27
N HIS A 110 9.11 6.09 22.95
CA HIS A 110 9.01 4.66 23.27
C HIS A 110 7.64 4.11 22.85
N ARG A 111 7.62 3.15 21.91
CA ARG A 111 6.46 2.33 21.54
C ARG A 111 6.93 0.95 21.07
N PRO A 112 6.33 -0.16 21.52
CA PRO A 112 6.64 -1.48 21.00
C PRO A 112 6.57 -1.52 19.48
N GLN A 113 7.53 -2.22 18.85
CA GLN A 113 7.57 -2.44 17.40
C GLN A 113 7.69 -1.14 16.54
N MET A 114 8.22 -0.06 17.10
CA MET A 114 8.51 1.19 16.37
C MET A 114 9.35 0.95 15.10
N HIS A 115 8.91 1.44 13.95
CA HIS A 115 9.62 1.25 12.67
C HIS A 115 9.57 2.46 11.75
N GLY A 116 8.37 2.94 11.40
CA GLY A 116 8.19 4.03 10.44
C GLY A 116 8.60 5.37 11.02
N LEU A 117 9.35 6.18 10.27
CA LEU A 117 9.70 7.56 10.62
C LEU A 117 9.53 8.44 9.38
N ALA A 118 8.97 9.64 9.56
CA ALA A 118 9.03 10.72 8.58
C ALA A 118 8.96 12.09 9.29
N THR A 119 9.70 13.07 8.79
CA THR A 119 9.67 14.47 9.25
C THR A 119 8.82 15.31 8.31
N HIS A 120 8.01 16.22 8.86
CA HIS A 120 7.20 17.18 8.09
C HIS A 120 6.69 18.31 8.99
N ASP A 121 6.72 19.55 8.53
CA ASP A 121 6.21 20.75 9.24
C ASP A 121 6.63 20.82 10.72
N GLY A 122 7.92 20.65 11.01
CA GLY A 122 8.46 20.67 12.38
C GLY A 122 8.06 19.47 13.27
N LYS A 123 7.46 18.40 12.70
CA LYS A 123 7.00 17.22 13.45
C LYS A 123 7.72 15.95 13.03
N LEU A 124 7.74 14.98 13.95
CA LEU A 124 8.11 13.60 13.65
C LEU A 124 6.85 12.71 13.67
N TYR A 125 6.58 12.08 12.54
CA TYR A 125 5.57 11.03 12.39
C TYR A 125 6.21 9.67 12.59
N MET A 126 5.53 8.80 13.35
CA MET A 126 6.09 7.55 13.88
C MET A 126 5.07 6.41 13.70
N ALA A 127 5.45 5.31 13.06
CA ALA A 127 4.58 4.14 12.89
C ALA A 127 5.10 2.90 13.61
N THR A 128 4.21 2.25 14.38
CA THR A 128 4.37 0.86 14.84
C THR A 128 3.77 -0.09 13.80
N VAL A 129 3.51 -1.36 14.13
CA VAL A 129 2.82 -2.29 13.20
C VAL A 129 1.37 -1.86 12.93
N LYS A 130 0.67 -1.38 13.97
CA LYS A 130 -0.79 -1.12 13.96
C LYS A 130 -1.17 0.35 14.15
N GLU A 131 -0.22 1.19 14.54
CA GLU A 131 -0.51 2.54 15.01
C GLU A 131 0.35 3.58 14.29
N LEU A 132 -0.22 4.77 14.08
CA LEU A 132 0.47 5.97 13.61
C LEU A 132 0.39 7.04 14.69
N TYR A 133 1.53 7.63 15.02
CA TYR A 133 1.70 8.71 15.99
C TYR A 133 2.33 9.94 15.34
N VAL A 134 2.17 11.09 15.99
CA VAL A 134 2.91 12.32 15.71
C VAL A 134 3.40 12.96 17.02
N ALA A 135 4.52 13.66 16.97
CA ALA A 135 4.97 14.56 18.02
C ALA A 135 5.65 15.78 17.41
N GLU A 136 5.46 16.96 18.03
CA GLU A 136 6.23 18.17 17.72
C GLU A 136 7.72 17.94 18.01
N ILE A 137 8.60 18.41 17.13
CA ILE A 137 10.05 18.47 17.39
C ILE A 137 10.34 19.79 18.10
N LYS A 138 10.96 19.72 19.28
CA LYS A 138 11.39 20.89 20.04
C LYS A 138 12.70 21.45 19.50
N GLU A 139 13.04 22.67 19.89
CA GLU A 139 14.32 23.33 19.60
C GLU A 139 15.56 22.49 20.03
N ASP A 140 15.41 21.70 21.10
CA ASP A 140 16.44 20.78 21.59
C ASP A 140 16.48 19.42 20.86
N GLY A 141 15.71 19.26 19.77
CA GLY A 141 15.55 18.02 19.00
C GLY A 141 14.70 16.95 19.70
N THR A 142 14.37 17.10 20.98
CA THR A 142 13.51 16.13 21.69
C THR A 142 12.06 16.29 21.27
N LEU A 143 11.23 15.29 21.57
CA LEU A 143 9.85 15.23 21.10
C LEU A 143 8.87 15.77 22.16
N GLY A 144 7.75 16.34 21.68
CA GLY A 144 6.57 16.68 22.48
C GLY A 144 5.82 15.45 23.00
N GLU A 145 4.55 15.64 23.36
CA GLU A 145 3.66 14.51 23.65
C GLU A 145 3.37 13.72 22.37
N LEU A 146 3.30 12.38 22.48
CA LEU A 146 2.97 11.51 21.35
C LEU A 146 1.44 11.42 21.19
N GLU A 147 0.91 12.15 20.21
CA GLU A 147 -0.48 12.05 19.79
C GLU A 147 -0.69 10.80 18.92
N LEU A 148 -1.78 10.05 19.18
CA LEU A 148 -2.18 8.86 18.44
C LEU A 148 -3.16 9.26 17.33
N LEU A 149 -2.76 9.09 16.06
CA LEU A 149 -3.54 9.48 14.89
C LEU A 149 -4.38 8.32 14.32
N VAL A 150 -3.82 7.10 14.33
CA VAL A 150 -4.46 5.89 13.79
C VAL A 150 -4.10 4.72 14.70
N ASP A 151 -5.08 3.86 15.05
CA ASP A 151 -4.90 2.69 15.91
C ASP A 151 -5.46 1.38 15.34
N ASP A 152 -5.92 1.40 14.09
CA ASP A 152 -6.58 0.30 13.38
C ASP A 152 -5.88 -0.12 12.08
N LEU A 153 -4.57 0.16 11.93
CA LEU A 153 -3.84 -0.33 10.75
C LEU A 153 -3.86 -1.87 10.70
N PRO A 154 -3.82 -2.48 9.49
CA PRO A 154 -3.75 -3.93 9.34
C PRO A 154 -2.60 -4.53 10.14
N ASP A 155 -2.78 -5.77 10.58
CA ASP A 155 -1.77 -6.43 11.42
C ASP A 155 -0.48 -6.72 10.63
N GLY A 156 0.51 -7.24 11.34
CA GLY A 156 1.83 -7.42 10.74
C GLY A 156 1.92 -8.62 9.81
N GLY A 157 1.17 -9.69 10.08
CA GLY A 157 1.42 -11.03 9.54
C GLY A 157 2.93 -11.33 9.40
N GLN A 158 3.34 -11.71 8.20
CA GLN A 158 4.73 -11.91 7.81
C GLN A 158 5.52 -10.60 7.63
N HIS A 159 4.88 -9.50 7.23
CA HIS A 159 5.52 -8.22 6.90
C HIS A 159 5.09 -7.07 7.84
N PRO A 160 5.53 -7.06 9.11
CA PRO A 160 5.14 -6.07 10.13
C PRO A 160 5.83 -4.71 9.99
N ASN A 161 6.72 -4.52 9.01
CA ASN A 161 7.38 -3.23 8.82
C ASN A 161 6.40 -2.22 8.22
N ARG A 162 6.58 -0.95 8.61
CA ARG A 162 5.86 0.20 8.07
C ARG A 162 6.87 1.30 7.74
N SER A 163 6.94 1.72 6.50
CA SER A 163 7.66 2.92 6.08
C SER A 163 6.65 3.95 5.57
N MET A 164 7.04 5.23 5.58
CA MET A 164 6.20 6.30 5.07
C MET A 164 7.01 7.47 4.54
N VAL A 165 6.41 8.23 3.63
CA VAL A 165 6.91 9.54 3.17
C VAL A 165 5.74 10.52 3.09
N PHE A 166 6.03 11.81 3.16
CA PHE A 166 5.04 12.83 2.76
C PHE A 166 5.07 12.99 1.24
N GLY A 167 3.89 12.95 0.62
CA GLY A 167 3.72 13.29 -0.78
C GLY A 167 3.62 14.80 -0.99
N PRO A 168 3.82 15.27 -2.23
CA PRO A 168 3.80 16.69 -2.54
C PRO A 168 2.40 17.33 -2.40
N ASP A 169 1.35 16.51 -2.21
CA ASP A 169 -0.01 16.91 -1.82
C ASP A 169 -0.21 17.09 -0.30
N GLY A 170 0.83 16.95 0.52
CA GLY A 170 0.79 17.09 1.98
C GLY A 170 0.19 15.89 2.72
N MET A 171 0.10 14.73 2.07
CA MET A 171 -0.46 13.51 2.65
C MET A 171 0.63 12.47 2.95
N ILE A 172 0.38 11.59 3.92
CA ILE A 172 1.28 10.50 4.29
C ILE A 172 1.03 9.32 3.36
N TYR A 173 2.07 8.86 2.67
CA TYR A 173 2.06 7.62 1.90
C TYR A 173 2.71 6.54 2.76
N LEU A 174 1.91 5.59 3.24
CA LEU A 174 2.26 4.59 4.26
C LEU A 174 2.13 3.18 3.67
N SER A 175 3.23 2.42 3.71
CA SER A 175 3.25 1.04 3.21
C SER A 175 2.74 0.03 4.22
N ILE A 176 1.86 -0.87 3.76
CA ILE A 176 1.40 -2.06 4.47
C ILE A 176 1.78 -3.29 3.66
N GLY A 177 2.71 -4.11 4.17
CA GLY A 177 3.05 -5.40 3.56
C GLY A 177 1.93 -6.43 3.69
N SER A 178 2.05 -7.52 2.92
CA SER A 178 1.15 -8.67 2.98
C SER A 178 1.22 -9.40 4.33
N SER A 179 0.11 -10.01 4.74
CA SER A 179 0.01 -10.84 5.93
C SER A 179 0.79 -12.16 5.82
N CYS A 180 1.16 -12.55 4.59
CA CYS A 180 1.69 -13.87 4.25
C CYS A 180 2.72 -13.78 3.11
N ASN A 181 3.40 -14.89 2.78
CA ASN A 181 4.23 -14.96 1.58
C ASN A 181 3.38 -14.85 0.30
N ALA A 182 2.41 -15.77 0.15
CA ALA A 182 1.54 -15.90 -1.00
C ALA A 182 0.16 -16.41 -0.53
N CYS A 183 -0.84 -15.53 -0.47
CA CYS A 183 -2.20 -15.89 -0.09
C CYS A 183 -3.20 -14.82 -0.56
N ASN A 184 -4.49 -15.13 -0.47
CA ASN A 184 -5.54 -14.12 -0.61
C ASN A 184 -5.68 -13.33 0.69
N GLU A 185 -5.50 -12.01 0.62
CA GLU A 185 -5.73 -11.14 1.76
C GLU A 185 -7.22 -11.02 2.09
N THR A 186 -7.52 -10.97 3.38
CA THR A 186 -8.88 -10.74 3.89
C THR A 186 -9.15 -9.25 4.17
N ASN A 187 -8.11 -8.44 4.31
CA ASN A 187 -8.18 -6.99 4.44
C ASN A 187 -7.57 -6.33 3.19
N PRO A 188 -8.33 -5.51 2.42
CA PRO A 188 -7.84 -4.88 1.20
C PRO A 188 -6.75 -3.81 1.43
N GLU A 189 -6.48 -3.44 2.68
CA GLU A 189 -5.34 -2.57 3.03
C GLU A 189 -4.01 -3.33 3.18
N HIS A 190 -3.98 -4.66 3.11
CA HIS A 190 -2.71 -5.42 2.99
C HIS A 190 -2.16 -5.40 1.57
N ALA A 191 -0.84 -5.61 1.47
CA ALA A 191 -0.09 -5.59 0.21
C ALA A 191 -0.38 -4.31 -0.60
N ALA A 192 -0.34 -3.17 0.07
CA ALA A 192 -0.86 -1.91 -0.45
C ALA A 192 -0.07 -0.69 0.04
N MET A 193 -0.09 0.35 -0.79
CA MET A 193 0.31 1.69 -0.40
C MET A 193 -0.93 2.47 0.03
N LEU A 194 -0.99 2.91 1.28
CA LEU A 194 -2.06 3.75 1.79
C LEU A 194 -1.71 5.23 1.67
N ARG A 195 -2.72 6.06 1.43
CA ARG A 195 -2.63 7.52 1.50
C ARG A 195 -3.50 8.00 2.65
N VAL A 196 -2.86 8.61 3.65
CA VAL A 196 -3.43 8.99 4.96
C VAL A 196 -3.30 10.50 5.17
N SER A 197 -4.30 11.15 5.77
CA SER A 197 -4.18 12.56 6.15
C SER A 197 -3.22 12.75 7.34
N PRO A 198 -2.55 13.91 7.46
CA PRO A 198 -1.65 14.19 8.59
C PRO A 198 -2.33 14.17 9.97
N ASP A 199 -3.66 14.21 10.01
CA ASP A 199 -4.48 14.11 11.23
C ASP A 199 -5.13 12.73 11.42
N GLY A 200 -4.76 11.73 10.61
CA GLY A 200 -5.25 10.35 10.65
C GLY A 200 -6.70 10.12 10.19
N LYS A 201 -7.51 11.18 9.98
CA LYS A 201 -8.97 11.05 9.78
C LYS A 201 -9.39 10.53 8.41
N GLN A 202 -8.55 10.66 7.39
CA GLN A 202 -8.81 10.16 6.03
C GLN A 202 -7.76 9.11 5.66
N ARG A 203 -8.19 7.95 5.15
CA ARG A 203 -7.34 6.85 4.69
C ARG A 203 -7.89 6.26 3.40
N THR A 204 -7.04 6.07 2.40
CA THR A 204 -7.38 5.48 1.08
C THR A 204 -6.29 4.50 0.65
N ILE A 205 -6.62 3.54 -0.20
CA ILE A 205 -5.64 2.69 -0.89
C ILE A 205 -5.24 3.49 -2.12
N PHE A 206 -3.96 3.82 -2.21
CA PHE A 206 -3.39 4.49 -3.36
C PHE A 206 -3.03 3.47 -4.45
N ALA A 207 -2.30 2.43 -4.08
CA ALA A 207 -1.89 1.32 -4.97
C ALA A 207 -2.01 -0.01 -4.23
N SER A 208 -2.24 -1.10 -4.96
CA SER A 208 -2.51 -2.44 -4.40
C SER A 208 -1.67 -3.54 -5.06
N GLY A 209 -1.67 -4.75 -4.50
CA GLY A 209 -0.89 -5.87 -5.07
C GLY A 209 0.63 -5.65 -4.99
N LEU A 210 1.09 -4.93 -3.96
CA LEU A 210 2.49 -4.66 -3.65
C LEU A 210 2.87 -5.51 -2.43
N ARG A 211 3.62 -6.60 -2.61
CA ARG A 211 3.84 -7.60 -1.53
C ARG A 211 4.41 -6.96 -0.26
N ASN A 212 5.45 -6.15 -0.40
CA ASN A 212 6.19 -5.57 0.71
C ASN A 212 7.07 -4.40 0.23
N THR A 213 6.44 -3.32 -0.23
CA THR A 213 7.14 -2.13 -0.77
C THR A 213 7.63 -1.25 0.38
N ILE A 214 8.87 -1.44 0.84
CA ILE A 214 9.41 -0.64 1.97
C ILE A 214 10.16 0.61 1.49
N GLY A 215 10.90 0.53 0.37
CA GLY A 215 11.70 1.64 -0.14
C GLY A 215 10.98 2.40 -1.24
N PHE A 216 10.52 3.63 -0.97
CA PHE A 216 9.79 4.45 -1.95
C PHE A 216 10.01 5.94 -1.73
N ALA A 217 9.89 6.73 -2.79
CA ALA A 217 10.04 8.18 -2.78
C ALA A 217 9.40 8.82 -4.02
N PHE A 218 9.06 10.11 -3.92
CA PHE A 218 8.64 10.92 -5.07
C PHE A 218 9.89 11.48 -5.77
N HIS A 219 10.01 11.31 -7.09
CA HIS A 219 11.12 11.85 -7.88
C HIS A 219 11.03 13.39 -7.92
N PRO A 220 12.04 14.12 -7.41
CA PRO A 220 11.95 15.56 -7.19
C PRO A 220 11.76 16.35 -8.48
N GLY A 221 12.31 15.91 -9.61
CA GLY A 221 12.15 16.63 -10.88
C GLY A 221 10.81 16.44 -11.58
N THR A 222 10.08 15.35 -11.32
CA THR A 222 8.89 14.96 -12.10
C THR A 222 7.63 14.73 -11.27
N GLY A 223 7.71 14.64 -9.94
CA GLY A 223 6.58 14.32 -9.07
C GLY A 223 6.06 12.88 -9.20
N GLN A 224 6.74 12.03 -9.98
CA GLN A 224 6.40 10.61 -10.10
C GLN A 224 6.73 9.85 -8.82
N PHE A 225 5.83 8.97 -8.39
CA PHE A 225 6.03 8.17 -7.19
C PHE A 225 6.64 6.82 -7.54
N TRP A 226 7.79 6.49 -6.96
CA TRP A 226 8.53 5.26 -7.26
C TRP A 226 8.65 4.40 -6.01
N GLY A 227 8.49 3.09 -6.15
CA GLY A 227 8.63 2.13 -5.04
C GLY A 227 9.31 0.84 -5.43
N MET A 228 10.10 0.30 -4.51
CA MET A 228 10.79 -0.99 -4.60
C MET A 228 10.00 -2.06 -3.84
N ASP A 229 9.41 -3.03 -4.54
CA ASP A 229 8.66 -4.13 -3.94
C ASP A 229 9.51 -5.39 -3.77
N GLN A 230 9.42 -6.01 -2.59
CA GLN A 230 10.12 -7.27 -2.29
C GLN A 230 9.24 -8.47 -2.65
N GLY A 231 9.61 -9.16 -3.71
CA GLY A 231 8.85 -10.26 -4.31
C GLY A 231 8.69 -11.54 -3.48
N LEU A 232 8.02 -12.53 -4.08
CA LEU A 232 7.63 -13.79 -3.44
C LEU A 232 8.83 -14.65 -3.02
N ASP A 233 8.75 -15.17 -1.79
CA ASP A 233 9.67 -16.18 -1.29
C ASP A 233 9.38 -17.55 -1.92
N HIS A 234 10.43 -18.36 -2.05
CA HIS A 234 10.37 -19.78 -2.42
C HIS A 234 9.97 -20.10 -3.87
N LEU A 235 9.98 -19.11 -4.79
CA LEU A 235 9.91 -19.38 -6.23
C LEU A 235 11.22 -19.91 -6.82
N GLY A 236 12.37 -19.57 -6.22
CA GLY A 236 13.69 -20.10 -6.57
C GLY A 236 14.81 -19.11 -6.25
N ASN A 237 16.06 -19.51 -6.43
CA ASN A 237 17.22 -18.64 -6.12
C ASN A 237 17.26 -17.35 -6.95
N ASP A 238 16.78 -17.39 -8.19
CA ASP A 238 16.87 -16.30 -9.15
C ASP A 238 15.48 -15.75 -9.53
N GLN A 239 14.46 -16.08 -8.74
CA GLN A 239 13.08 -15.63 -8.94
C GLN A 239 12.42 -15.22 -7.61
N GLN A 240 11.59 -14.18 -7.58
CA GLN A 240 11.42 -13.15 -8.62
C GLN A 240 12.45 -12.01 -8.42
N PRO A 241 12.76 -11.19 -9.45
CA PRO A 241 13.53 -9.96 -9.24
C PRO A 241 12.89 -9.05 -8.18
N GLU A 242 13.68 -8.22 -7.52
CA GLU A 242 13.13 -7.09 -6.75
C GLU A 242 12.59 -6.06 -7.76
N GLU A 243 11.43 -5.46 -7.49
CA GLU A 243 10.67 -4.76 -8.52
C GLU A 243 10.64 -3.24 -8.28
N LEU A 244 11.18 -2.45 -9.22
CA LEU A 244 10.94 -1.01 -9.26
C LEU A 244 9.63 -0.73 -10.00
N ASN A 245 8.66 -0.19 -9.28
CA ASN A 245 7.33 0.15 -9.76
C ASN A 245 7.13 1.67 -9.79
N LEU A 246 6.54 2.18 -10.88
CA LEU A 246 5.93 3.51 -10.92
C LEU A 246 4.56 3.39 -10.27
N LEU A 247 4.41 3.95 -9.06
CA LEU A 247 3.21 3.84 -8.25
C LEU A 247 2.17 4.88 -8.66
N GLU A 248 1.05 4.44 -9.20
CA GLU A 248 -0.07 5.29 -9.62
C GLU A 248 -1.38 4.92 -8.92
N ARG A 249 -2.27 5.90 -8.77
CA ARG A 249 -3.54 5.76 -8.06
C ARG A 249 -4.48 4.78 -8.76
N GLY A 250 -4.85 3.72 -8.05
CA GLY A 250 -5.78 2.67 -8.50
C GLY A 250 -5.10 1.50 -9.19
N GLU A 251 -3.78 1.56 -9.39
CA GLU A 251 -3.04 0.47 -10.04
C GLU A 251 -2.81 -0.73 -9.10
N ARG A 252 -2.58 -1.89 -9.73
CA ARG A 252 -2.33 -3.17 -9.08
C ARG A 252 -1.04 -3.78 -9.58
N TYR A 253 -0.12 -4.19 -8.70
CA TYR A 253 1.24 -4.60 -9.06
C TYR A 253 1.45 -6.13 -8.99
N GLY A 254 0.46 -6.89 -9.46
CA GLY A 254 0.59 -8.34 -9.70
C GLY A 254 0.38 -9.25 -8.48
N TRP A 255 0.86 -8.89 -7.29
CA TRP A 255 0.78 -9.78 -6.13
C TRP A 255 -0.68 -10.15 -5.78
N PRO A 256 -0.98 -11.41 -5.40
CA PRO A 256 -0.06 -12.53 -5.19
C PRO A 256 0.18 -13.42 -6.42
N TYR A 257 -0.45 -13.14 -7.57
CA TYR A 257 -0.58 -14.11 -8.68
C TYR A 257 0.27 -13.83 -9.92
N ALA A 258 0.70 -12.59 -10.13
CA ALA A 258 1.65 -12.18 -11.15
C ALA A 258 2.85 -11.46 -10.51
N TRP A 259 3.97 -11.39 -11.23
CA TRP A 259 5.20 -10.73 -10.78
C TRP A 259 6.08 -10.30 -11.95
N GLY A 260 6.93 -9.31 -11.71
CA GLY A 260 7.88 -8.77 -12.68
C GLY A 260 7.17 -8.24 -13.94
N LYS A 261 7.57 -8.74 -15.12
CA LYS A 261 7.02 -8.30 -16.41
C LYS A 261 5.92 -9.24 -16.94
N ASP A 262 6.15 -10.53 -16.85
CA ASP A 262 5.35 -11.60 -17.45
C ASP A 262 5.28 -12.86 -16.56
N GLY A 263 5.78 -12.75 -15.32
CA GLY A 263 5.80 -13.83 -14.35
C GLY A 263 4.41 -14.15 -13.79
N ILE A 264 4.18 -15.44 -13.54
CA ILE A 264 2.98 -15.98 -12.89
C ILE A 264 3.43 -16.79 -11.67
N ASN A 265 2.84 -16.54 -10.51
CA ASN A 265 3.03 -17.38 -9.32
C ASN A 265 2.12 -18.60 -9.41
N PRO A 266 2.60 -19.85 -9.48
CA PRO A 266 1.74 -21.02 -9.59
C PRO A 266 0.93 -21.37 -8.32
N MET A 267 1.23 -20.76 -7.17
CA MET A 267 0.60 -21.10 -5.89
C MET A 267 -0.82 -20.53 -5.75
N GLY A 268 -1.70 -21.32 -5.10
CA GLY A 268 -3.09 -20.96 -4.78
C GLY A 268 -4.04 -20.93 -5.99
N GLU A 269 -5.31 -20.66 -5.70
CA GLU A 269 -6.37 -20.39 -6.68
C GLU A 269 -6.72 -18.90 -6.62
N VAL A 270 -6.96 -18.27 -7.78
CA VAL A 270 -7.35 -16.86 -7.87
C VAL A 270 -8.83 -16.72 -7.49
N PRO A 271 -9.24 -15.76 -6.62
CA PRO A 271 -10.63 -15.56 -6.25
C PRO A 271 -11.57 -15.34 -7.44
N GLY A 272 -12.81 -15.77 -7.30
CA GLY A 272 -13.85 -15.54 -8.30
C GLY A 272 -13.57 -16.18 -9.66
N GLU A 273 -12.88 -17.33 -9.68
CA GLU A 273 -12.61 -18.12 -10.91
C GLU A 273 -11.87 -17.33 -12.01
N ILE A 274 -11.12 -16.30 -11.62
CA ILE A 274 -10.38 -15.45 -12.56
C ILE A 274 -9.16 -16.20 -13.09
N ALA A 275 -9.02 -16.29 -14.42
CA ALA A 275 -7.86 -16.92 -15.03
C ALA A 275 -6.58 -16.14 -14.70
N ARG A 276 -5.45 -16.83 -14.48
CA ARG A 276 -4.16 -16.20 -14.12
C ARG A 276 -3.67 -15.18 -15.16
N ALA A 277 -3.90 -15.46 -16.44
CA ALA A 277 -3.64 -14.51 -17.53
C ALA A 277 -4.54 -13.26 -17.46
N GLN A 278 -5.78 -13.41 -16.97
CA GLN A 278 -6.68 -12.28 -16.73
C GLN A 278 -6.19 -11.45 -15.52
N TRP A 279 -5.72 -12.09 -14.44
CA TRP A 279 -5.10 -11.36 -13.32
C TRP A 279 -3.85 -10.59 -13.74
N GLN A 280 -2.98 -11.20 -14.54
CA GLN A 280 -1.82 -10.52 -15.12
C GLN A 280 -2.23 -9.34 -16.03
N ALA A 281 -3.27 -9.49 -16.86
CA ALA A 281 -3.79 -8.41 -17.69
C ALA A 281 -4.44 -7.25 -16.90
N MET A 282 -4.86 -7.49 -15.65
CA MET A 282 -5.32 -6.48 -14.70
C MET A 282 -4.18 -5.89 -13.84
N SER A 283 -2.93 -6.26 -14.11
CA SER A 283 -1.78 -5.87 -13.30
C SER A 283 -0.80 -5.02 -14.10
N THR A 284 -0.32 -3.95 -13.46
CA THR A 284 0.76 -3.11 -13.96
C THR A 284 2.11 -3.77 -13.64
N PRO A 285 2.95 -4.07 -14.66
CA PRO A 285 4.22 -4.78 -14.47
C PRO A 285 5.33 -3.85 -13.96
N MET A 286 6.41 -4.44 -13.44
CA MET A 286 7.60 -3.70 -13.03
C MET A 286 8.22 -2.89 -14.18
N VAL A 287 8.75 -1.73 -13.86
CA VAL A 287 9.48 -0.87 -14.80
C VAL A 287 10.93 -1.32 -14.96
N LEU A 288 11.58 -1.69 -13.85
CA LEU A 288 12.95 -2.20 -13.83
C LEU A 288 13.11 -3.26 -12.72
N GLY A 289 13.86 -4.32 -13.00
CA GLY A 289 14.15 -5.36 -12.01
C GLY A 289 15.56 -5.22 -11.42
N TYR A 290 15.72 -5.63 -10.16
CA TYR A 290 17.01 -5.85 -9.52
C TYR A 290 17.18 -7.31 -9.07
N THR A 291 18.40 -7.69 -8.66
CA THR A 291 18.76 -9.05 -8.25
C THR A 291 17.78 -9.62 -7.23
N ALA A 292 17.22 -10.79 -7.54
CA ALA A 292 16.28 -11.49 -6.67
C ALA A 292 16.79 -11.63 -5.23
N HIS A 293 15.88 -11.47 -4.27
CA HIS A 293 16.10 -11.57 -2.83
C HIS A 293 17.01 -10.49 -2.20
N ALA A 294 17.49 -9.50 -2.95
CA ALA A 294 18.37 -8.45 -2.42
C ALA A 294 17.72 -7.58 -1.32
N SER A 295 16.38 -7.63 -1.18
CA SER A 295 15.58 -7.03 -0.10
C SER A 295 15.74 -5.51 0.01
N ALA A 296 15.13 -4.76 -0.90
CA ALA A 296 15.18 -3.30 -0.91
C ALA A 296 14.47 -2.67 0.31
N MET A 297 15.12 -1.76 1.05
CA MET A 297 14.59 -1.22 2.32
C MET A 297 14.22 0.26 2.29
N GLN A 298 15.15 1.19 2.02
CA GLN A 298 14.86 2.62 1.94
C GLN A 298 15.42 3.18 0.63
N MET A 299 14.69 4.12 0.03
CA MET A 299 15.05 4.79 -1.21
C MET A 299 15.00 6.30 -0.99
N VAL A 300 16.01 7.01 -1.49
CA VAL A 300 16.10 8.48 -1.41
C VAL A 300 16.62 9.03 -2.74
N PHE A 301 15.96 10.06 -3.28
CA PHE A 301 16.44 10.80 -4.46
C PHE A 301 17.48 11.83 -4.08
N TYR A 302 18.56 11.93 -4.85
CA TYR A 302 19.63 12.88 -4.61
C TYR A 302 19.34 14.26 -5.23
N THR A 303 19.03 15.24 -4.38
CA THR A 303 18.80 16.65 -4.78
C THR A 303 20.03 17.55 -4.57
N GLY A 304 21.03 17.08 -3.83
CA GLY A 304 22.14 17.90 -3.33
C GLY A 304 23.16 18.35 -4.38
N ASP A 305 24.07 19.24 -3.99
CA ASP A 305 25.11 19.79 -4.86
C ASP A 305 26.50 19.17 -4.65
N GLN A 306 26.71 18.43 -3.56
CA GLN A 306 27.99 17.91 -3.08
C GLN A 306 28.59 16.80 -3.97
N PHE A 307 27.76 15.90 -4.50
CA PHE A 307 28.17 14.82 -5.39
C PHE A 307 28.30 15.35 -6.83
N PRO A 308 29.02 14.65 -7.75
CA PRO A 308 29.10 15.06 -9.15
C PRO A 308 27.71 15.25 -9.76
N ALA A 309 27.55 16.27 -10.63
CA ALA A 309 26.24 16.69 -11.14
C ALA A 309 25.43 15.57 -11.82
N THR A 310 26.10 14.53 -12.32
CA THR A 310 25.48 13.32 -12.90
C THR A 310 24.67 12.48 -11.92
N TYR A 311 24.81 12.68 -10.60
CA TYR A 311 24.03 11.99 -9.57
C TYR A 311 22.71 12.72 -9.23
N ARG A 312 22.51 13.97 -9.69
CA ARG A 312 21.32 14.76 -9.33
C ARG A 312 20.08 14.22 -10.05
N GLY A 313 19.05 13.91 -9.27
CA GLY A 313 17.83 13.25 -9.77
C GLY A 313 17.89 11.72 -9.78
N ASP A 314 19.05 11.11 -9.56
CA ASP A 314 19.14 9.67 -9.31
C ASP A 314 18.62 9.32 -7.92
N ALA A 315 18.24 8.06 -7.72
CA ALA A 315 17.96 7.52 -6.39
C ALA A 315 19.12 6.66 -5.87
N PHE A 316 19.21 6.55 -4.55
CA PHE A 316 19.98 5.53 -3.86
C PHE A 316 19.02 4.57 -3.15
N VAL A 317 19.30 3.27 -3.20
CA VAL A 317 18.49 2.21 -2.58
C VAL A 317 19.37 1.31 -1.71
N THR A 318 18.94 1.04 -0.48
CA THR A 318 19.59 0.06 0.41
C THR A 318 19.07 -1.35 0.14
N MET A 319 19.99 -2.27 -0.15
CA MET A 319 19.71 -3.70 -0.33
C MET A 319 20.15 -4.46 0.92
N ARG A 320 19.19 -4.84 1.78
CA ARG A 320 19.45 -5.47 3.10
C ARG A 320 20.06 -6.87 3.01
N GLY A 321 19.95 -7.47 1.84
CA GLY A 321 20.51 -8.74 1.49
C GLY A 321 19.62 -9.93 1.84
N SER A 322 19.79 -11.00 1.08
CA SER A 322 18.92 -12.17 1.04
C SER A 322 18.94 -13.03 2.31
N TRP A 323 17.92 -13.88 2.44
CA TRP A 323 17.93 -15.05 3.32
C TRP A 323 17.48 -16.33 2.60
N ASN A 324 16.73 -16.19 1.49
CA ASN A 324 16.08 -17.26 0.75
C ASN A 324 16.76 -17.57 -0.61
N ARG A 325 18.09 -17.44 -0.66
CA ARG A 325 18.90 -17.63 -1.86
C ARG A 325 20.17 -18.41 -1.54
N ALA A 326 20.50 -19.43 -2.34
CA ALA A 326 21.68 -20.29 -2.17
C ALA A 326 23.00 -19.53 -2.25
N GLN A 327 23.08 -18.57 -3.18
CA GLN A 327 24.17 -17.60 -3.27
C GLN A 327 23.63 -16.25 -2.75
N PRO A 328 24.11 -15.72 -1.63
CA PRO A 328 23.54 -14.49 -1.09
C PRO A 328 23.65 -13.30 -2.06
N SER A 329 22.63 -12.44 -2.07
CA SER A 329 22.52 -11.23 -2.90
C SER A 329 22.21 -10.00 -2.03
N GLY A 330 22.38 -8.79 -2.56
CA GLY A 330 22.25 -7.54 -1.79
C GLY A 330 23.44 -7.31 -0.86
N TYR A 331 23.20 -6.82 0.35
CA TYR A 331 24.25 -6.35 1.28
C TYR A 331 25.05 -5.19 0.67
N GLU A 332 24.34 -4.18 0.17
CA GLU A 332 24.92 -3.10 -0.61
C GLU A 332 24.01 -1.87 -0.61
N VAL A 333 24.58 -0.73 -1.04
CA VAL A 333 23.82 0.43 -1.49
C VAL A 333 24.00 0.51 -3.01
N VAL A 334 22.91 0.66 -3.74
CA VAL A 334 22.93 0.86 -5.20
C VAL A 334 22.45 2.25 -5.56
N ARG A 335 22.97 2.78 -6.66
CA ARG A 335 22.47 3.97 -7.35
C ARG A 335 21.49 3.49 -8.43
N LEU A 336 20.25 3.96 -8.37
CA LEU A 336 19.27 3.82 -9.45
C LEU A 336 19.35 5.08 -10.30
N ARG A 337 19.87 4.93 -11.53
CA ARG A 337 20.05 6.04 -12.47
C ARG A 337 18.76 6.43 -13.16
N PHE A 338 18.58 7.73 -13.32
CA PHE A 338 17.50 8.36 -14.08
C PHE A 338 18.05 9.16 -15.27
N GLU A 339 17.38 9.03 -16.42
CA GLU A 339 17.61 9.85 -17.60
C GLU A 339 16.26 10.38 -18.10
N ASP A 340 16.16 11.70 -18.33
CA ASP A 340 14.90 12.38 -18.68
C ASP A 340 13.71 12.03 -17.77
N GLY A 341 13.98 11.84 -16.47
CA GLY A 341 12.98 11.48 -15.46
C GLY A 341 12.55 10.01 -15.46
N LYS A 342 13.23 9.12 -16.19
CA LYS A 342 12.94 7.68 -16.25
C LYS A 342 14.09 6.84 -15.71
N PRO A 343 13.84 5.77 -14.94
CA PRO A 343 14.89 4.88 -14.48
C PRO A 343 15.49 4.10 -15.67
N VAL A 344 16.82 3.99 -15.71
CA VAL A 344 17.54 3.32 -16.81
C VAL A 344 18.43 2.15 -16.36
N ALA A 345 19.02 2.22 -15.17
CA ALA A 345 19.93 1.18 -14.67
C ALA A 345 20.11 1.25 -13.15
N PHE A 346 20.44 0.10 -12.55
CA PHE A 346 21.05 0.05 -11.22
C PHE A 346 22.58 -0.07 -11.35
N GLU A 347 23.32 0.71 -10.58
CA GLU A 347 24.78 0.70 -10.49
C GLU A 347 25.22 0.46 -9.03
N PRO A 348 26.28 -0.33 -8.77
CA PRO A 348 26.87 -0.43 -7.43
C PRO A 348 27.34 0.92 -6.90
N PHE A 349 27.00 1.24 -5.64
CA PHE A 349 27.44 2.48 -4.99
C PHE A 349 28.26 2.25 -3.71
N VAL A 350 27.84 1.32 -2.84
CA VAL A 350 28.67 0.81 -1.74
C VAL A 350 28.51 -0.69 -1.65
N THR A 351 29.58 -1.43 -1.93
CA THR A 351 29.61 -2.91 -1.86
C THR A 351 30.75 -3.41 -0.97
N GLY A 352 30.83 -4.73 -0.79
CA GLY A 352 31.81 -5.36 0.09
C GLY A 352 31.33 -5.59 1.53
N PHE A 353 30.05 -5.30 1.85
CA PHE A 353 29.49 -5.70 3.15
C PHE A 353 29.28 -7.21 3.24
N LEU A 354 29.10 -7.92 2.12
CA LEU A 354 29.14 -9.38 2.01
C LEU A 354 30.56 -9.83 1.60
N SER A 355 31.09 -10.88 2.22
CA SER A 355 32.37 -11.47 1.81
C SER A 355 32.27 -12.14 0.43
N GLU A 356 33.36 -12.16 -0.33
CA GLU A 356 33.41 -12.74 -1.70
C GLU A 356 32.95 -14.21 -1.77
N ASP A 357 33.10 -14.96 -0.67
CA ASP A 357 32.66 -16.34 -0.55
C ASP A 357 31.20 -16.51 -0.08
N GLY A 358 30.48 -15.40 0.11
CA GLY A 358 29.09 -15.34 0.57
C GLY A 358 28.85 -15.77 2.02
N LYS A 359 29.88 -16.14 2.80
CA LYS A 359 29.67 -16.77 4.12
C LYS A 359 29.54 -15.79 5.28
N THR A 360 30.02 -14.56 5.15
CA THR A 360 30.01 -13.56 6.23
C THR A 360 29.55 -12.20 5.74
N GLN A 361 28.96 -11.41 6.65
CA GLN A 361 28.54 -10.04 6.35
C GLN A 361 28.93 -9.08 7.49
N THR A 362 29.37 -7.87 7.14
CA THR A 362 29.80 -6.82 8.07
C THR A 362 28.71 -5.78 8.35
N ALA A 363 27.75 -5.60 7.43
CA ALA A 363 26.54 -4.82 7.64
C ALA A 363 25.39 -5.30 6.75
N ARG A 364 24.16 -4.97 7.16
CA ARG A 364 22.93 -5.10 6.36
C ARG A 364 22.30 -3.72 6.23
N PRO A 365 22.48 -3.01 5.10
CA PRO A 365 21.90 -1.69 4.91
C PRO A 365 20.36 -1.71 5.08
N ILE A 366 19.81 -0.71 5.77
CA ILE A 366 18.35 -0.56 5.98
C ILE A 366 17.98 0.90 5.77
N GLY A 367 18.26 1.75 6.76
CA GLY A 367 17.90 3.15 6.70
C GLY A 367 18.85 3.96 5.81
N LEU A 368 18.30 4.98 5.16
CA LEU A 368 19.00 5.88 4.26
C LEU A 368 18.34 7.25 4.32
N ALA A 369 19.13 8.29 4.51
CA ALA A 369 18.66 9.67 4.42
C ALA A 369 19.70 10.52 3.71
N MET A 370 19.23 11.56 3.03
CA MET A 370 20.05 12.73 2.78
C MET A 370 20.10 13.60 4.02
N MET A 371 21.17 14.36 4.14
CA MET A 371 21.43 15.24 5.26
C MET A 371 22.13 16.48 4.69
N PRO A 372 21.88 17.68 5.24
CA PRO A 372 22.88 18.75 5.23
C PRO A 372 24.21 18.20 5.77
N ASP A 373 25.33 18.84 5.47
CA ASP A 373 26.60 18.40 6.03
C ASP A 373 26.59 18.66 7.55
N ASP A 374 26.33 17.61 8.39
CA ASP A 374 26.45 17.52 9.88
C ASP A 374 26.24 16.03 10.39
N ASP A 375 27.33 15.18 10.47
CA ASP A 375 27.56 13.68 10.60
C ASP A 375 26.66 12.75 11.51
N GLN A 376 27.13 12.33 12.71
CA GLN A 376 26.89 11.15 13.59
C GLN A 376 25.66 10.21 13.43
N GLY A 377 25.92 8.89 13.56
CA GLY A 377 24.95 7.78 13.61
C GLY A 377 25.55 6.43 13.21
N THR A 378 24.74 5.39 13.03
CA THR A 378 25.21 4.14 12.39
C THR A 378 24.21 3.73 11.31
N LEU A 379 24.02 4.51 10.26
CA LEU A 379 24.76 5.66 9.73
C LEU A 379 26.26 5.44 9.45
N PHE A 380 26.50 4.94 8.25
CA PHE A 380 27.68 5.36 7.51
C PHE A 380 27.38 6.73 6.92
N ARG A 381 28.32 7.68 7.01
CA ARG A 381 28.30 8.84 6.10
C ARG A 381 29.09 8.46 4.87
N ILE A 382 28.49 8.69 3.71
CA ILE A 382 29.13 8.55 2.40
C ILE A 382 29.25 9.96 1.83
N ALA A 383 30.48 10.44 1.67
CA ALA A 383 30.77 11.82 1.28
C ALA A 383 31.63 11.87 0.03
N TYR A 384 31.40 12.85 -0.84
CA TYR A 384 32.26 13.09 -1.99
C TYR A 384 33.46 13.97 -1.57
N THR A 385 34.67 13.41 -1.66
CA THR A 385 35.95 14.00 -1.28
C THR A 385 36.83 14.36 -2.48
N GLY A 386 36.36 14.09 -3.70
CA GLY A 386 37.02 14.52 -4.95
C GLY A 386 36.90 16.02 -5.24
N GLU A 387 37.56 16.48 -6.30
CA GLU A 387 37.40 17.84 -6.80
C GLU A 387 35.94 18.06 -7.26
N ARG A 388 35.25 19.05 -6.67
CA ARG A 388 33.88 19.39 -7.07
C ARG A 388 33.87 19.89 -8.51
N ASP A 389 33.08 19.25 -9.35
CA ASP A 389 32.89 19.68 -10.74
C ASP A 389 32.07 20.98 -10.78
N THR A 390 32.78 22.11 -10.85
CA THR A 390 32.22 23.45 -11.03
C THR A 390 31.97 23.80 -12.51
N ALA A 391 32.35 22.91 -13.44
CA ALA A 391 32.25 23.11 -14.88
C ALA A 391 31.09 22.33 -15.52
N GLY A 392 30.49 21.38 -14.80
CA GLY A 392 29.18 20.81 -15.12
C GLY A 392 28.18 21.93 -15.41
N LYS A 393 27.58 21.91 -16.61
CA LYS A 393 26.66 22.97 -17.09
C LYS A 393 25.61 23.30 -16.02
N ALA A 394 25.18 24.55 -15.99
CA ALA A 394 24.03 25.03 -15.22
C ALA A 394 22.68 24.45 -15.71
N GLY A 395 22.57 23.12 -15.74
CA GLY A 395 21.33 22.38 -15.93
C GLY A 395 20.66 22.20 -14.57
N SER A 396 19.53 22.87 -14.40
CA SER A 396 18.55 22.76 -13.30
C SER A 396 19.08 22.28 -11.95
N VAL A 397 19.13 23.20 -10.99
CA VAL A 397 18.99 22.85 -9.56
C VAL A 397 17.74 21.98 -9.43
N MET A 398 17.87 20.78 -8.84
CA MET A 398 16.72 19.94 -8.54
C MET A 398 15.88 20.65 -7.47
N PRO A 399 14.55 20.70 -7.59
CA PRO A 399 13.74 21.34 -6.57
C PRO A 399 13.77 20.53 -5.28
N ASP A 400 13.74 21.22 -4.14
CA ASP A 400 13.73 20.59 -2.81
C ASP A 400 12.40 19.83 -2.55
N GLU A 401 11.29 20.30 -3.14
CA GLU A 401 9.99 19.62 -3.14
C GLU A 401 9.63 19.05 -4.53
N PRO A 402 9.09 17.81 -4.61
CA PRO A 402 8.53 17.29 -5.84
C PRO A 402 7.31 18.09 -6.36
N PRO A 403 7.10 18.22 -7.68
CA PRO A 403 5.92 18.80 -8.28
C PRO A 403 4.60 18.22 -7.75
N LYS A 404 3.67 19.09 -7.34
CA LYS A 404 2.35 18.71 -6.81
C LYS A 404 1.36 18.28 -7.90
N GLN A 405 1.51 18.80 -9.12
CA GLN A 405 0.53 18.62 -10.20
C GLN A 405 0.28 17.14 -10.59
N PRO A 406 1.30 16.27 -10.79
CA PRO A 406 1.08 14.88 -11.22
C PRO A 406 0.25 14.07 -10.21
N ILE A 407 0.50 14.24 -8.91
CA ILE A 407 -0.28 13.54 -7.88
C ILE A 407 -1.69 14.12 -7.78
N LEU A 408 -1.86 15.44 -7.90
CA LEU A 408 -3.17 16.08 -7.88
C LEU A 408 -4.05 15.68 -9.07
N GLU A 409 -3.48 15.46 -10.26
CA GLU A 409 -4.19 14.92 -11.42
C GLU A 409 -4.71 13.50 -11.16
N GLN A 410 -3.88 12.64 -10.57
CA GLN A 410 -4.29 11.29 -10.17
C GLN A 410 -5.38 11.31 -9.10
N ILE A 411 -5.19 12.07 -8.01
CA ILE A 411 -6.15 12.14 -6.90
C ILE A 411 -7.50 12.73 -7.36
N ASN A 412 -7.51 13.77 -8.19
CA ASN A 412 -8.75 14.39 -8.65
C ASN A 412 -9.47 13.59 -9.76
N ARG A 413 -8.86 12.54 -10.34
CA ARG A 413 -9.50 11.67 -11.35
C ARG A 413 -10.85 11.15 -10.84
N GLY A 414 -11.92 11.44 -11.58
CA GLY A 414 -13.29 11.06 -11.24
C GLY A 414 -14.00 11.94 -10.18
N SER A 415 -13.37 13.03 -9.73
CA SER A 415 -13.98 14.08 -8.90
C SER A 415 -14.50 15.24 -9.78
N GLY A 416 -15.43 16.05 -9.26
CA GLY A 416 -16.01 17.20 -9.95
C GLY A 416 -16.96 16.86 -11.10
N VAL A 417 -17.32 15.58 -11.28
CA VAL A 417 -18.18 15.09 -12.37
C VAL A 417 -19.64 14.87 -11.92
N PRO A 418 -20.64 14.93 -12.82
CA PRO A 418 -22.02 14.62 -12.47
C PRO A 418 -22.21 13.17 -12.02
N LEU A 419 -23.16 12.94 -11.11
CA LEU A 419 -23.69 11.62 -10.78
C LEU A 419 -24.27 10.95 -12.03
N LEU A 420 -24.34 9.63 -12.09
CA LEU A 420 -24.96 8.90 -13.21
C LEU A 420 -26.37 9.42 -13.54
N LYS A 421 -27.21 9.73 -12.54
CA LYS A 421 -28.56 10.29 -12.71
C LYS A 421 -28.62 11.66 -13.40
N ASP A 422 -27.51 12.39 -13.39
CA ASP A 422 -27.35 13.73 -13.96
C ASP A 422 -26.45 13.73 -15.21
N ARG A 423 -26.05 12.55 -15.72
CA ARG A 423 -25.28 12.39 -16.96
C ARG A 423 -26.22 12.11 -18.14
N ASP A 424 -26.08 12.90 -19.20
CA ASP A 424 -26.83 12.70 -20.45
C ASP A 424 -26.54 11.35 -21.12
N GLY A 425 -27.59 10.73 -21.65
CA GLY A 425 -27.51 9.51 -22.45
C GLY A 425 -27.63 8.19 -21.68
N TYR A 426 -27.95 8.22 -20.38
CA TYR A 426 -28.20 7.02 -19.58
C TYR A 426 -29.67 6.86 -19.15
N GLN A 427 -30.42 7.96 -19.04
CA GLN A 427 -31.85 7.93 -18.67
C GLN A 427 -32.67 7.62 -19.92
N THR A 428 -33.03 6.35 -20.09
CA THR A 428 -33.99 5.96 -21.12
C THR A 428 -35.42 6.32 -20.70
N GLY A 429 -36.35 6.39 -21.65
CA GLY A 429 -37.78 6.53 -21.35
C GLY A 429 -38.41 5.32 -20.61
N LYS A 430 -37.66 4.22 -20.43
CA LYS A 430 -38.07 3.03 -19.67
C LYS A 430 -37.54 3.10 -18.22
N SER A 431 -38.41 3.49 -17.29
CA SER A 431 -38.11 3.50 -15.85
C SER A 431 -38.12 2.08 -15.27
N VAL A 432 -37.14 1.76 -14.43
CA VAL A 432 -37.00 0.50 -13.71
C VAL A 432 -37.27 0.75 -12.23
N HIS A 433 -38.19 -0.01 -11.63
CA HIS A 433 -38.51 0.13 -10.22
C HIS A 433 -37.46 -0.58 -9.35
N LEU A 434 -36.43 0.15 -8.95
CA LEU A 434 -35.41 -0.29 -8.01
C LEU A 434 -35.88 -0.05 -6.56
N GLN A 435 -35.89 -1.09 -5.74
CA GLN A 435 -36.29 -1.02 -4.33
C GLN A 435 -35.34 -1.81 -3.42
N SER A 436 -35.50 -1.65 -2.11
CA SER A 436 -34.72 -2.32 -1.07
C SER A 436 -35.63 -2.67 0.11
N SER A 437 -35.40 -3.83 0.74
CA SER A 437 -35.97 -4.13 2.06
C SER A 437 -35.13 -3.57 3.22
N SER A 438 -33.92 -3.06 2.96
CA SER A 438 -33.05 -2.42 3.95
C SER A 438 -33.52 -1.00 4.31
N PHE A 439 -34.08 -0.24 3.37
CA PHE A 439 -34.58 1.13 3.58
C PHE A 439 -35.60 1.55 2.50
N SER A 440 -36.51 2.48 2.83
CA SER A 440 -37.45 3.08 1.87
C SER A 440 -36.81 4.22 1.07
N LEU A 441 -37.41 4.63 -0.05
CA LEU A 441 -36.97 5.83 -0.79
C LEU A 441 -36.85 7.05 0.14
N GLU A 442 -35.71 7.73 0.06
CA GLU A 442 -35.24 8.83 0.93
C GLU A 442 -35.05 8.50 2.42
N GLY A 443 -35.30 7.25 2.83
CA GLY A 443 -35.19 6.81 4.22
C GLY A 443 -33.75 6.53 4.66
N ASP A 444 -33.58 6.33 5.96
CA ASP A 444 -32.28 6.08 6.57
C ASP A 444 -31.79 4.65 6.28
N ILE A 445 -30.56 4.55 5.81
CA ILE A 445 -29.82 3.30 5.60
C ILE A 445 -29.42 2.76 6.99
N PRO A 446 -29.76 1.50 7.34
CA PRO A 446 -29.39 0.92 8.62
C PRO A 446 -27.87 0.90 8.85
N GLY A 447 -27.44 1.19 10.07
CA GLY A 447 -26.01 1.32 10.41
C GLY A 447 -25.14 0.09 10.11
N LYS A 448 -25.72 -1.12 9.96
CA LYS A 448 -24.98 -2.33 9.54
C LYS A 448 -24.41 -2.27 8.12
N HIS A 449 -24.93 -1.37 7.30
CA HIS A 449 -24.40 -1.11 5.96
C HIS A 449 -23.28 -0.06 5.95
N SER A 450 -23.09 0.66 7.06
CA SER A 450 -22.03 1.66 7.20
C SER A 450 -20.67 1.03 7.48
N ASP A 451 -19.61 1.71 7.05
CA ASP A 451 -18.22 1.31 7.32
C ASP A 451 -17.79 1.60 8.78
N TYR A 452 -18.66 2.24 9.56
CA TYR A 452 -18.54 2.36 11.02
C TYR A 452 -18.98 1.08 11.76
N ARG A 453 -19.50 0.07 11.06
CA ARG A 453 -19.92 -1.23 11.61
C ARG A 453 -19.55 -2.36 10.64
N GLU A 454 -20.50 -3.22 10.29
CA GLU A 454 -20.27 -4.42 9.47
C GLU A 454 -20.04 -4.13 7.97
N GLY A 455 -20.36 -2.92 7.48
CA GLY A 455 -20.08 -2.51 6.10
C GLY A 455 -20.72 -3.40 5.02
N LEU A 456 -21.88 -4.00 5.31
CA LEU A 456 -22.59 -4.94 4.42
C LEU A 456 -23.27 -4.21 3.26
N SER A 457 -23.21 -4.75 2.03
CA SER A 457 -24.01 -4.22 0.93
C SER A 457 -25.51 -4.26 1.27
N VAL A 458 -26.28 -3.25 0.85
CA VAL A 458 -27.74 -3.26 1.02
C VAL A 458 -28.37 -4.32 0.12
N GLN A 459 -29.52 -4.84 0.53
CA GLN A 459 -30.34 -5.68 -0.36
C GLN A 459 -30.96 -4.80 -1.44
N LEU A 460 -30.98 -5.25 -2.69
CA LEU A 460 -31.63 -4.57 -3.81
C LEU A 460 -32.47 -5.54 -4.63
N GLU A 461 -33.57 -5.06 -5.20
CA GLU A 461 -34.39 -5.83 -6.14
C GLU A 461 -35.10 -4.92 -7.14
N TRP A 462 -35.37 -5.47 -8.33
CA TRP A 462 -36.00 -4.79 -9.45
C TRP A 462 -36.72 -5.80 -10.36
N PRO A 463 -37.77 -5.40 -11.12
CA PRO A 463 -38.39 -6.29 -12.10
C PRO A 463 -37.43 -6.56 -13.26
N ALA A 464 -37.53 -7.76 -13.87
CA ALA A 464 -36.77 -8.08 -15.08
C ALA A 464 -37.08 -7.09 -16.20
N VAL A 465 -36.04 -6.60 -16.89
CA VAL A 465 -36.18 -5.58 -17.94
C VAL A 465 -36.14 -6.24 -19.32
N GLU A 466 -37.19 -6.02 -20.11
CA GLU A 466 -37.29 -6.52 -21.48
C GLU A 466 -36.12 -6.01 -22.35
N GLY A 467 -35.41 -6.94 -22.99
CA GLY A 467 -34.25 -6.65 -23.83
C GLY A 467 -32.90 -6.58 -23.10
N ALA A 468 -32.89 -6.64 -21.76
CA ALA A 468 -31.66 -6.63 -20.99
C ALA A 468 -30.88 -7.95 -21.15
N LYS A 469 -29.58 -7.85 -21.42
CA LYS A 469 -28.59 -8.94 -21.35
C LYS A 469 -27.72 -8.87 -20.10
N SER A 470 -27.56 -7.67 -19.52
CA SER A 470 -26.93 -7.49 -18.21
C SER A 470 -27.44 -6.25 -17.48
N TYR A 471 -27.06 -6.09 -16.21
CA TYR A 471 -27.23 -4.85 -15.45
C TYR A 471 -25.91 -4.28 -14.94
N VAL A 472 -25.91 -2.97 -14.71
CA VAL A 472 -24.86 -2.20 -14.03
C VAL A 472 -25.49 -1.51 -12.83
N LEU A 473 -24.81 -1.54 -11.68
CA LEU A 473 -25.15 -0.79 -10.47
C LEU A 473 -24.01 0.14 -10.10
N ILE A 474 -24.32 1.43 -9.99
CA ILE A 474 -23.41 2.49 -9.52
C ILE A 474 -24.00 3.10 -8.24
N VAL A 475 -23.21 3.15 -7.17
CA VAL A 475 -23.60 3.81 -5.92
C VAL A 475 -22.70 5.01 -5.65
N GLU A 476 -23.30 6.20 -5.52
CA GLU A 476 -22.57 7.47 -5.41
C GLU A 476 -23.10 8.37 -4.28
N ASP A 477 -22.18 9.05 -3.59
CA ASP A 477 -22.40 10.06 -2.56
C ASP A 477 -21.94 11.45 -3.08
N PRO A 478 -22.86 12.40 -3.36
CA PRO A 478 -22.53 13.76 -3.80
C PRO A 478 -22.25 14.74 -2.64
N ASP A 479 -22.37 14.30 -1.40
CA ASP A 479 -22.18 15.11 -0.19
C ASP A 479 -20.75 14.96 0.36
N ALA A 480 -20.10 13.81 0.12
CA ALA A 480 -18.72 13.50 0.48
C ALA A 480 -17.67 14.58 0.07
N LYS A 481 -16.63 14.73 0.89
CA LYS A 481 -15.48 15.64 0.69
C LYS A 481 -14.15 14.97 1.13
N PRO A 482 -13.01 15.36 0.53
CA PRO A 482 -12.86 16.33 -0.56
C PRO A 482 -13.26 15.78 -1.93
N MET A 483 -13.28 14.46 -2.10
CA MET A 483 -13.69 13.79 -3.34
C MET A 483 -15.21 13.79 -3.52
N THR A 484 -15.70 14.31 -4.64
CA THR A 484 -17.15 14.39 -4.91
C THR A 484 -17.44 14.15 -6.41
N PRO A 485 -18.39 13.28 -6.77
CA PRO A 485 -19.06 12.32 -5.90
C PRO A 485 -18.10 11.19 -5.49
N PHE A 486 -18.27 10.70 -4.27
CA PHE A 486 -17.59 9.50 -3.82
C PHE A 486 -18.33 8.27 -4.34
N VAL A 487 -17.62 7.40 -5.08
CA VAL A 487 -18.18 6.14 -5.58
C VAL A 487 -18.05 5.10 -4.47
N HIS A 488 -19.19 4.59 -4.00
CA HIS A 488 -19.28 3.56 -2.96
C HIS A 488 -19.32 2.13 -3.54
N TRP A 489 -19.83 1.96 -4.76
CA TRP A 489 -19.90 0.66 -5.41
C TRP A 489 -19.95 0.82 -6.92
N VAL A 490 -19.19 -0.02 -7.62
CA VAL A 490 -19.29 -0.27 -9.06
C VAL A 490 -19.51 -1.77 -9.24
N ALA A 491 -20.61 -2.15 -9.86
CA ALA A 491 -20.92 -3.52 -10.23
C ALA A 491 -21.48 -3.55 -11.65
N TYR A 492 -21.07 -4.52 -12.46
CA TYR A 492 -21.43 -4.61 -13.88
C TYR A 492 -21.40 -6.05 -14.36
N ASN A 493 -21.94 -6.28 -15.56
CA ASN A 493 -22.20 -7.62 -16.08
C ASN A 493 -23.01 -8.49 -15.11
N ILE A 494 -23.87 -7.87 -14.30
CA ILE A 494 -24.85 -8.57 -13.46
C ILE A 494 -25.78 -9.33 -14.41
N PRO A 495 -25.94 -10.67 -14.31
CA PRO A 495 -26.69 -11.45 -15.28
C PRO A 495 -28.15 -10.99 -15.46
N ALA A 496 -28.71 -11.07 -16.67
CA ALA A 496 -30.09 -10.63 -16.97
C ALA A 496 -31.18 -11.32 -16.11
N ASN A 497 -30.94 -12.56 -15.68
CA ASN A 497 -31.82 -13.34 -14.79
C ASN A 497 -31.64 -12.96 -13.30
N THR A 498 -30.62 -12.18 -12.94
CA THR A 498 -30.44 -11.64 -11.59
C THR A 498 -31.24 -10.36 -11.44
N THR A 499 -32.39 -10.48 -10.77
CA THR A 499 -33.32 -9.37 -10.45
C THR A 499 -33.26 -8.96 -8.97
N ARG A 500 -32.34 -9.55 -8.21
CA ARG A 500 -32.15 -9.32 -6.77
C ARG A 500 -30.69 -9.52 -6.39
N LEU A 501 -30.14 -8.55 -5.65
CA LEU A 501 -28.87 -8.69 -4.93
C LEU A 501 -29.18 -8.86 -3.44
N PRO A 502 -28.65 -9.90 -2.76
CA PRO A 502 -28.78 -10.05 -1.32
C PRO A 502 -27.95 -9.00 -0.57
N GLU A 503 -28.23 -8.87 0.73
CA GLU A 503 -27.38 -8.12 1.66
C GLU A 503 -26.04 -8.86 1.88
N GLY A 504 -24.95 -8.11 2.02
CA GLY A 504 -23.64 -8.66 2.41
C GLY A 504 -22.90 -9.44 1.32
N LEU A 505 -22.96 -9.00 0.06
CA LEU A 505 -22.19 -9.60 -1.04
C LEU A 505 -20.67 -9.53 -0.82
N GLN A 506 -19.95 -10.50 -1.39
CA GLN A 506 -18.49 -10.61 -1.31
C GLN A 506 -17.81 -9.39 -1.94
N LYS A 507 -16.65 -9.00 -1.42
CA LYS A 507 -15.86 -7.85 -1.93
C LYS A 507 -14.72 -8.32 -2.85
N THR A 508 -15.05 -9.19 -3.81
CA THR A 508 -14.13 -9.80 -4.79
C THR A 508 -14.41 -9.31 -6.21
N GLU A 509 -13.41 -9.39 -7.08
CA GLU A 509 -13.43 -8.90 -8.46
C GLU A 509 -14.53 -9.53 -9.33
N ARG A 510 -14.74 -10.84 -9.16
CA ARG A 510 -15.88 -11.60 -9.69
C ARG A 510 -16.58 -12.31 -8.53
N LEU A 511 -17.90 -12.37 -8.59
CA LEU A 511 -18.72 -13.17 -7.67
C LEU A 511 -19.04 -14.53 -8.27
N THR A 512 -19.08 -15.54 -7.39
CA THR A 512 -19.68 -16.85 -7.67
C THR A 512 -21.19 -16.85 -7.38
N GLU A 513 -21.69 -15.95 -6.52
CA GLU A 513 -23.11 -15.79 -6.21
C GLU A 513 -23.49 -14.30 -6.04
N PRO A 514 -24.23 -13.66 -6.96
CA PRO A 514 -24.66 -14.19 -8.27
C PRO A 514 -23.47 -14.43 -9.20
N GLU A 515 -23.47 -15.59 -9.86
CA GLU A 515 -22.41 -16.04 -10.74
C GLU A 515 -22.11 -15.04 -11.87
N GLY A 516 -20.84 -14.72 -12.07
CA GLY A 516 -20.39 -13.92 -13.21
C GLY A 516 -20.51 -12.40 -13.06
N MET A 517 -21.19 -11.90 -12.02
CA MET A 517 -21.19 -10.48 -11.67
C MET A 517 -19.76 -9.99 -11.41
N LEU A 518 -19.39 -8.87 -12.03
CA LEU A 518 -18.10 -8.21 -11.86
C LEU A 518 -18.22 -6.99 -10.95
N GLN A 519 -17.16 -6.72 -10.19
CA GLN A 519 -17.04 -5.52 -9.36
C GLN A 519 -15.86 -4.66 -9.79
N GLY A 520 -16.06 -3.35 -9.66
CA GLY A 520 -15.07 -2.33 -9.94
C GLY A 520 -14.41 -1.74 -8.70
N GLN A 521 -13.38 -0.93 -8.92
CA GLN A 521 -12.79 -0.10 -7.88
C GLN A 521 -13.73 1.05 -7.48
N ASN A 522 -13.87 1.25 -6.17
CA ASN A 522 -14.59 2.37 -5.57
C ASN A 522 -13.62 3.53 -5.22
N THR A 523 -14.12 4.69 -4.77
CA THR A 523 -13.25 5.86 -4.48
C THR A 523 -12.31 5.63 -3.27
N ARG A 524 -12.59 4.65 -2.40
CA ARG A 524 -11.69 4.21 -1.32
C ARG A 524 -10.47 3.45 -1.86
N GLY A 525 -10.49 2.99 -3.12
CA GLY A 525 -9.46 2.16 -3.74
C GLY A 525 -9.61 0.67 -3.47
N SER A 526 -10.76 0.23 -2.95
CA SER A 526 -11.08 -1.20 -2.76
C SER A 526 -12.08 -1.69 -3.80
N ILE A 527 -12.23 -3.02 -3.90
CA ILE A 527 -13.20 -3.66 -4.80
C ILE A 527 -14.56 -3.79 -4.11
N GLY A 528 -15.63 -3.55 -4.87
CA GLY A 528 -17.00 -3.77 -4.43
C GLY A 528 -17.53 -2.71 -3.45
N TYR A 529 -18.51 -3.09 -2.63
CA TYR A 529 -19.25 -2.16 -1.77
C TYR A 529 -18.42 -1.63 -0.59
N PHE A 530 -18.22 -0.31 -0.56
CA PHE A 530 -17.75 0.45 0.60
C PHE A 530 -18.95 1.13 1.26
N GLY A 531 -19.15 0.91 2.56
CA GLY A 531 -20.29 1.44 3.29
C GLY A 531 -20.28 2.97 3.42
N PRO A 532 -21.43 3.61 3.69
CA PRO A 532 -21.48 4.98 4.18
C PRO A 532 -20.48 5.23 5.33
N ARG A 533 -19.66 6.27 5.21
CA ARG A 533 -18.72 6.73 6.24
C ARG A 533 -18.61 8.26 6.26
N PRO A 534 -19.73 9.00 6.36
CA PRO A 534 -19.69 10.47 6.50
C PRO A 534 -18.99 10.84 7.81
N PRO A 535 -18.26 11.97 7.87
CA PRO A 535 -17.57 12.37 9.10
C PRO A 535 -18.52 12.42 10.31
N VAL A 536 -18.02 12.01 11.48
CA VAL A 536 -18.84 11.96 12.69
C VAL A 536 -19.38 13.35 13.04
N GLY A 537 -20.70 13.46 13.17
CA GLY A 537 -21.39 14.72 13.45
C GLY A 537 -21.71 15.58 12.22
N ASP A 538 -21.26 15.22 11.02
CA ASP A 538 -21.73 15.87 9.78
C ASP A 538 -23.22 15.58 9.55
N ARG A 539 -23.87 16.33 8.66
CA ARG A 539 -25.26 16.11 8.27
C ARG A 539 -25.45 14.74 7.60
N ALA A 540 -26.70 14.29 7.47
CA ALA A 540 -26.98 13.10 6.66
C ALA A 540 -26.52 13.31 5.20
N HIS A 541 -25.68 12.39 4.72
CA HIS A 541 -25.29 12.26 3.32
C HIS A 541 -26.34 11.46 2.56
N ARG A 542 -26.43 11.69 1.25
CA ARG A 542 -27.32 10.98 0.33
C ARG A 542 -26.53 9.95 -0.47
N TYR A 543 -27.08 8.75 -0.63
CA TYR A 543 -26.47 7.66 -1.36
C TYR A 543 -27.42 7.25 -2.49
N TYR A 544 -26.99 7.48 -3.73
CA TYR A 544 -27.78 7.19 -4.93
C TYR A 544 -27.38 5.84 -5.51
N PHE A 545 -28.24 4.83 -5.32
CA PHE A 545 -28.15 3.51 -5.92
C PHE A 545 -28.82 3.56 -7.30
N GLN A 546 -28.03 3.41 -8.36
CA GLN A 546 -28.43 3.72 -9.72
C GLN A 546 -28.19 2.50 -10.61
N LEU A 547 -29.26 1.96 -11.19
CA LEU A 547 -29.26 0.73 -11.98
C LEU A 547 -29.45 1.05 -13.47
N LEU A 548 -28.56 0.53 -14.31
CA LEU A 548 -28.75 0.47 -15.76
C LEU A 548 -29.07 -0.96 -16.16
N ALA A 549 -30.08 -1.15 -17.00
CA ALA A 549 -30.29 -2.39 -17.76
C ALA A 549 -29.71 -2.19 -19.16
N LEU A 550 -28.85 -3.11 -19.61
CA LEU A 550 -28.10 -3.00 -20.87
C LEU A 550 -28.52 -4.08 -21.86
N ASP A 551 -28.59 -3.75 -23.15
CA ASP A 551 -28.81 -4.72 -24.24
C ASP A 551 -27.57 -5.56 -24.59
N THR A 552 -26.48 -5.39 -23.84
CA THR A 552 -25.19 -6.07 -24.04
C THR A 552 -24.56 -6.46 -22.70
N THR A 553 -23.47 -7.23 -22.77
CA THR A 553 -22.44 -7.31 -21.72
C THR A 553 -21.29 -6.38 -22.08
N LEU A 554 -20.62 -5.83 -21.08
CA LEU A 554 -19.46 -4.96 -21.25
C LEU A 554 -18.19 -5.80 -21.41
N ASP A 555 -17.39 -5.52 -22.43
CA ASP A 555 -16.05 -6.10 -22.63
C ASP A 555 -15.03 -5.33 -21.77
N LEU A 556 -15.08 -5.58 -20.46
CA LEU A 556 -14.23 -4.96 -19.45
C LEU A 556 -13.64 -6.02 -18.52
N LEU A 557 -12.38 -5.83 -18.15
CA LEU A 557 -11.74 -6.63 -17.11
C LEU A 557 -12.27 -6.25 -15.72
N PRO A 558 -12.37 -7.22 -14.79
CA PRO A 558 -12.70 -6.96 -13.38
C PRO A 558 -11.88 -5.82 -12.78
N GLY A 559 -12.44 -5.08 -11.83
CA GLY A 559 -11.78 -3.90 -11.24
C GLY A 559 -12.01 -2.58 -11.98
N ALA A 560 -12.54 -2.59 -13.22
CA ALA A 560 -12.87 -1.37 -13.97
C ALA A 560 -13.60 -0.28 -13.14
N THR A 561 -13.21 0.98 -13.32
CA THR A 561 -13.76 2.13 -12.60
C THR A 561 -15.17 2.50 -13.07
N ARG A 562 -15.86 3.34 -12.28
CA ARG A 562 -17.16 3.92 -12.67
C ARG A 562 -17.13 4.51 -14.08
N ASP A 563 -16.13 5.33 -14.39
CA ASP A 563 -16.16 6.11 -15.64
C ASP A 563 -15.88 5.25 -16.87
N GLU A 564 -15.08 4.19 -16.75
CA GLU A 564 -14.91 3.16 -17.79
C GLU A 564 -16.18 2.34 -18.02
N VAL A 565 -16.80 1.85 -16.93
CA VAL A 565 -18.06 1.11 -16.98
C VAL A 565 -19.17 1.95 -17.60
N LEU A 566 -19.29 3.23 -17.23
CA LEU A 566 -20.27 4.13 -17.82
C LEU A 566 -19.95 4.45 -19.29
N SER A 567 -18.68 4.68 -19.64
CA SER A 567 -18.30 4.88 -21.03
C SER A 567 -18.67 3.68 -21.92
N ALA A 568 -18.43 2.45 -21.45
CA ALA A 568 -18.79 1.23 -22.17
C ALA A 568 -20.31 0.95 -22.21
N ALA A 569 -21.06 1.38 -21.20
CA ALA A 569 -22.52 1.25 -21.15
C ALA A 569 -23.27 2.27 -22.03
N LYS A 570 -22.61 3.34 -22.47
CA LYS A 570 -23.24 4.44 -23.21
C LYS A 570 -23.79 3.97 -24.57
N GLY A 571 -25.06 4.26 -24.82
CA GLY A 571 -25.77 3.82 -26.04
C GLY A 571 -26.39 2.42 -25.96
N HIS A 572 -26.06 1.63 -24.93
CA HIS A 572 -26.58 0.27 -24.70
C HIS A 572 -27.69 0.19 -23.66
N VAL A 573 -28.05 1.31 -23.02
CA VAL A 573 -29.06 1.33 -21.95
C VAL A 573 -30.46 1.13 -22.53
N VAL A 574 -31.20 0.16 -21.98
CA VAL A 574 -32.61 -0.14 -22.29
C VAL A 574 -33.56 0.07 -21.11
N GLY A 575 -33.03 0.36 -19.92
CA GLY A 575 -33.82 0.72 -18.74
C GLY A 575 -32.96 1.42 -17.68
N TYR A 576 -33.56 2.36 -16.95
CA TYR A 576 -32.88 3.12 -15.89
C TYR A 576 -33.70 3.11 -14.58
N GLY A 577 -33.05 2.80 -13.45
CA GLY A 577 -33.65 2.84 -12.12
C GLY A 577 -32.78 3.59 -11.11
N ASN A 578 -33.40 4.22 -10.12
CA ASN A 578 -32.71 4.97 -9.07
C ASN A 578 -33.43 4.87 -7.72
N LEU A 579 -32.67 4.59 -6.67
CA LEU A 579 -33.11 4.58 -5.28
C LEU A 579 -32.12 5.43 -4.46
N MET A 580 -32.62 6.41 -3.71
CA MET A 580 -31.79 7.23 -2.81
C MET A 580 -32.08 6.88 -1.35
N GLY A 581 -31.03 6.64 -0.57
CA GLY A 581 -31.09 6.50 0.89
C GLY A 581 -30.19 7.51 1.59
N ARG A 582 -30.39 7.73 2.88
CA ARG A 582 -29.64 8.69 3.70
C ARG A 582 -28.83 7.97 4.76
N TYR A 583 -27.69 8.52 5.16
CA TYR A 583 -26.95 8.02 6.33
C TYR A 583 -26.19 9.13 7.05
N GLN A 584 -26.15 9.03 8.38
CA GLN A 584 -25.45 9.93 9.28
C GLN A 584 -24.82 9.14 10.45
N GLN A 585 -23.57 9.43 10.80
CA GLN A 585 -22.95 8.92 12.02
C GLN A 585 -22.92 10.04 13.08
N ALA A 586 -23.98 10.14 13.89
CA ALA A 586 -24.18 11.26 14.81
C ALA A 586 -23.25 11.28 16.03
N GLN A 587 -22.58 10.17 16.35
CA GLN A 587 -21.70 9.99 17.51
C GLN A 587 -20.50 9.12 17.12
N PRO A 588 -19.33 9.20 17.78
CA PRO A 588 -18.24 8.28 17.51
C PRO A 588 -18.68 6.82 17.69
N PRO A 589 -18.22 5.87 16.86
CA PRO A 589 -18.40 4.45 17.17
C PRO A 589 -17.74 4.13 18.52
N ARG A 590 -18.29 3.17 19.26
CA ARG A 590 -17.62 2.63 20.45
C ARG A 590 -16.41 1.83 19.96
N LYS A 591 -15.21 2.22 20.40
CA LYS A 591 -14.00 1.41 20.31
C LYS A 591 -14.14 0.15 21.17
#